data_AF-A0A672RFM5-F1
#
_entry.id   AF-A0A672RFM5-F1
#
_cell.length_a   1.000
_cell.length_b   1.000
_cell.length_c   1.000
_cell.angle_alpha   90.00
_cell.angle_beta   90.00
_cell.angle_gamma   90.00
#
_symmetry.space_group_name_H-M   'P 1'
#
loop_
_entity.id
_entity.type
_entity.pdbx_description
1 polymer ?
#
loop_
_entity_poly.entity_id
_entity_poly.type
_entity_poly.pdbx_seq_one_letter_code
_entity_poly.pdbx_strand_id
1 'polypeptide(L)'
;MYFKGIEAGRFPYFPHADTVIYAISTAICFQAAVMEVQNLRPSYWKFLLRLTKGRFALMNRKVLDVFGTEASKHFGDFTPKLDPRYVLCPIDMDVQLG
;
A
#
# COMPACT_ATOMS: atom_id res chain seq x y z
N MET A 1 -14.66 -10.81 -14.56
CA MET A 1 -15.97 -10.95 -13.89
C MET A 1 -16.96 -9.91 -14.41
N TYR A 2 -16.63 -8.62 -14.35
CA TYR A 2 -17.44 -7.53 -14.91
C TYR A 2 -17.73 -7.66 -16.43
N PHE A 3 -16.71 -7.83 -17.27
CA PHE A 3 -16.89 -8.00 -18.73
C PHE A 3 -17.75 -9.20 -19.12
N LYS A 4 -17.54 -10.36 -18.49
CA LYS A 4 -18.40 -11.54 -18.68
C LYS A 4 -19.86 -11.28 -18.28
N GLY A 5 -20.09 -10.41 -17.31
CA GLY A 5 -21.44 -10.01 -16.91
C GLY A 5 -22.11 -9.04 -17.89
N ILE A 6 -21.31 -8.23 -18.60
CA ILE A 6 -21.78 -7.39 -19.72
C ILE A 6 -22.11 -8.27 -20.93
N GLU A 7 -21.25 -9.25 -21.26
CA GLU A 7 -21.50 -10.22 -22.34
C GLU A 7 -22.77 -11.05 -22.08
N ALA A 8 -23.06 -11.36 -20.82
CA ALA A 8 -24.30 -12.03 -20.40
C ALA A 8 -25.52 -11.09 -20.33
N GLY A 9 -25.39 -9.81 -20.70
CA GLY A 9 -26.48 -8.83 -20.71
C GLY A 9 -26.98 -8.40 -19.32
N ARG A 10 -26.24 -8.70 -18.24
CA ARG A 10 -26.69 -8.45 -16.85
C ARG A 10 -26.27 -7.09 -16.29
N PHE A 11 -25.27 -6.43 -16.89
CA PHE A 11 -24.77 -5.13 -16.42
C PHE A 11 -24.62 -4.15 -17.58
N PRO A 12 -24.93 -2.85 -17.37
CA PRO A 12 -24.65 -1.81 -18.34
C PRO A 12 -23.13 -1.54 -18.44
N TYR A 13 -22.66 -1.24 -19.65
CA TYR A 13 -21.27 -0.83 -19.87
C TYR A 13 -21.08 0.65 -19.53
N PHE A 14 -20.23 0.94 -18.56
CA PHE A 14 -19.77 2.30 -18.28
C PHE A 14 -18.45 2.61 -19.01
N PRO A 15 -18.29 3.82 -19.59
CA PRO A 15 -17.01 4.25 -20.16
C PRO A 15 -15.89 4.16 -19.12
N HIS A 16 -14.73 3.60 -19.49
CA HIS A 16 -13.54 3.47 -18.64
C HIS A 16 -13.73 2.56 -17.40
N ALA A 17 -14.73 1.69 -17.40
CA ALA A 17 -14.97 0.77 -16.28
C ALA A 17 -13.79 -0.16 -15.99
N ASP A 18 -13.03 -0.57 -17.02
CA ASP A 18 -11.75 -1.27 -16.87
C ASP A 18 -10.76 -0.48 -16.00
N THR A 19 -10.64 0.82 -16.26
CA THR A 19 -9.71 1.71 -15.56
C THR A 19 -10.13 1.89 -14.11
N VAL A 20 -11.43 2.05 -13.84
CA VAL A 20 -11.97 2.15 -12.49
C VAL A 20 -11.74 0.86 -11.71
N ILE A 21 -12.05 -0.29 -12.30
CA ILE A 21 -11.83 -1.60 -11.67
C ILE A 21 -10.35 -1.81 -11.39
N TYR A 22 -9.47 -1.45 -12.33
CA TYR A 22 -8.02 -1.51 -12.13
C TYR A 22 -7.57 -0.60 -10.99
N ALA A 23 -8.05 0.64 -10.92
CA ALA A 23 -7.70 1.60 -9.89
C ALA A 23 -8.13 1.11 -8.48
N ILE A 24 -9.38 0.65 -8.34
CA ILE A 24 -9.90 0.12 -7.06
C ILE A 24 -9.11 -1.13 -6.64
N SER A 25 -8.89 -2.06 -7.58
CA SER A 25 -8.12 -3.28 -7.28
C SER A 25 -6.69 -2.95 -6.85
N THR A 26 -6.07 -1.98 -7.53
CA THR A 26 -4.73 -1.50 -7.20
C THR A 26 -4.69 -0.82 -5.83
N ALA A 27 -5.71 -0.02 -5.48
CA ALA A 27 -5.83 0.62 -4.18
C ALA A 27 -5.95 -0.39 -3.03
N ILE A 28 -6.76 -1.45 -3.21
CA ILE A 28 -6.87 -2.54 -2.22
C ILE A 28 -5.54 -3.25 -2.03
N CYS A 29 -4.82 -3.55 -3.13
CA CYS A 29 -3.48 -4.12 -3.06
C CYS A 29 -2.49 -3.21 -2.31
N PHE A 30 -2.55 -1.89 -2.54
CA PHE A 30 -1.75 -0.92 -1.80
C PHE A 30 -2.07 -0.94 -0.32
N GLN A 31 -3.35 -0.90 0.06
CA GLN A 31 -3.78 -0.92 1.46
C GLN A 31 -3.26 -2.16 2.20
N ALA A 32 -3.44 -3.35 1.60
CA ALA A 32 -2.93 -4.60 2.17
C ALA A 32 -1.40 -4.59 2.27
N ALA A 33 -0.70 -4.05 1.27
CA ALA A 33 0.75 -3.98 1.27
C ALA A 33 1.35 -2.93 2.22
N VAL A 34 0.56 -1.92 2.63
CA VAL A 34 0.94 -0.95 3.66
C VAL A 34 0.87 -1.60 5.04
N MET A 35 -0.23 -2.29 5.35
CA MET A 35 -0.50 -2.80 6.70
C MET A 35 0.12 -4.18 6.95
N GLU A 36 0.01 -5.10 6.00
CA GLU A 36 0.34 -6.52 6.19
C GLU A 36 1.07 -7.09 4.98
N VAL A 37 2.28 -6.57 4.68
CA VAL A 37 3.03 -7.06 3.50
C VAL A 37 3.31 -8.56 3.57
N GLN A 38 3.49 -9.10 4.78
CA GLN A 38 3.82 -10.49 5.05
C GLN A 38 2.79 -11.48 4.48
N ASN A 39 1.51 -11.07 4.47
CA ASN A 39 0.42 -11.91 4.00
C ASN A 39 0.16 -11.73 2.49
N LEU A 40 0.85 -10.78 1.85
CA LEU A 40 0.67 -10.48 0.44
C LEU A 40 1.44 -11.48 -0.42
N ARG A 41 0.76 -12.04 -1.43
CA ARG A 41 1.41 -12.91 -2.42
C ARG A 41 2.58 -12.17 -3.10
N PRO A 42 3.78 -12.79 -3.24
CA PRO A 42 4.96 -12.13 -3.79
C PRO A 42 4.81 -11.53 -5.19
N SER A 43 3.90 -12.05 -6.01
CA SER A 43 3.60 -11.50 -7.33
C SER A 43 2.92 -10.13 -7.27
N TYR A 44 2.02 -9.91 -6.30
CA TYR A 44 1.40 -8.60 -6.09
C TYR A 44 2.41 -7.58 -5.59
N TRP A 45 3.33 -8.00 -4.73
CA TRP A 45 4.44 -7.16 -4.29
C TRP A 45 5.31 -6.67 -5.47
N LYS A 46 5.72 -7.58 -6.37
CA LYS A 46 6.48 -7.21 -7.58
C LYS A 46 5.71 -6.25 -8.49
N PHE A 47 4.40 -6.44 -8.61
CA PHE A 47 3.53 -5.54 -9.37
C PHE A 47 3.52 -4.12 -8.77
N LEU A 48 3.32 -3.99 -7.45
CA LEU A 48 3.31 -2.70 -6.75
C LEU A 48 4.66 -1.98 -6.85
N LEU A 49 5.77 -2.71 -6.71
CA LEU A 49 7.11 -2.15 -6.90
C LEU A 49 7.34 -1.65 -8.32
N ARG A 50 6.88 -2.39 -9.33
CA ARG A 50 7.00 -1.97 -10.73
C ARG A 50 6.18 -0.70 -11.00
N LEU A 51 4.97 -0.61 -10.44
CA LEU A 51 4.09 0.55 -10.60
C LEU A 51 4.68 1.82 -9.95
N THR A 52 5.33 1.66 -8.80
CA THR A 52 5.88 2.78 -8.01
C THR A 52 7.36 3.05 -8.29
N LYS A 53 7.97 2.35 -9.25
CA LYS A 53 9.42 2.41 -9.53
C LYS A 53 10.27 2.12 -8.28
N GLY A 54 9.85 1.16 -7.46
CA GLY A 54 10.53 0.75 -6.24
C GLY A 54 10.36 1.67 -5.04
N ARG A 55 9.75 2.85 -5.19
CA ARG A 55 9.58 3.83 -4.10
C ARG A 55 8.73 3.30 -2.96
N PHE A 56 7.80 2.39 -3.25
CA PHE A 56 6.94 1.78 -2.23
C PHE A 56 7.70 0.92 -1.21
N ALA A 57 8.91 0.47 -1.53
CA ALA A 57 9.76 -0.20 -0.56
C ALA A 57 10.31 0.79 0.50
N LEU A 58 10.48 2.06 0.15
CA LEU A 58 11.14 3.10 0.95
C LEU A 58 10.17 3.86 1.87
N MET A 59 9.20 3.16 2.45
CA MET A 59 8.27 3.73 3.41
C MET A 59 8.76 3.46 4.83
N ASN A 60 8.67 4.45 5.72
CA ASN A 60 8.90 4.22 7.14
C ASN A 60 7.78 3.32 7.66
N ARG A 61 8.06 2.04 7.88
CA ARG A 61 7.07 1.07 8.37
C ARG A 61 7.02 0.98 9.89
N LYS A 62 8.05 1.49 10.58
CA LYS A 62 8.10 1.50 12.06
C LYS A 62 6.93 2.28 12.65
N VAL A 63 6.57 3.41 12.03
CA VAL A 63 5.42 4.21 12.48
C VAL A 63 4.08 3.48 12.33
N LEU A 64 4.02 2.43 11.49
CA LEU A 64 2.82 1.64 11.29
C LEU A 64 2.73 0.47 12.28
N ASP A 65 3.83 0.09 12.94
CA ASP A 65 3.81 -0.97 13.95
C ASP A 65 2.99 -0.60 15.19
N VAL A 66 2.72 0.69 15.41
CA VAL A 66 1.79 1.18 16.44
C VAL A 66 0.39 0.56 16.27
N PHE A 67 -0.01 0.21 15.04
CA PHE A 67 -1.29 -0.44 14.78
C PHE A 67 -1.27 -1.96 15.03
N GLY A 68 -0.15 -2.52 15.51
CA GLY A 68 -0.02 -3.94 15.82
C GLY A 68 0.08 -4.86 14.60
N THR A 69 0.30 -4.33 13.39
CA THR A 69 0.28 -5.10 12.13
C THR A 69 1.64 -5.70 11.74
N GLU A 70 2.67 -5.57 12.59
CA GLU A 70 4.05 -6.03 12.36
C GLU A 70 4.59 -5.65 10.96
N ALA A 71 4.20 -4.47 10.45
CA ALA A 71 4.48 -4.06 9.08
C ALA A 71 5.99 -3.94 8.80
N SER A 72 6.81 -3.65 9.82
CA SER A 72 8.27 -3.55 9.66
C SER A 72 9.00 -4.89 9.60
N LYS A 73 8.37 -6.01 9.98
CA LYS A 73 9.03 -7.31 10.25
C LYS A 73 9.90 -7.86 9.12
N HIS A 74 9.52 -7.63 7.87
CA HIS A 74 10.23 -8.12 6.68
C HIS A 74 11.03 -7.04 5.95
N PHE A 75 11.11 -5.83 6.50
CA PHE A 75 11.85 -4.72 5.92
C PHE A 75 13.00 -4.31 6.83
N GLY A 76 14.12 -3.90 6.23
CA GLY A 76 15.23 -3.33 7.00
C GLY A 76 14.80 -2.04 7.69
N ASP A 77 15.55 -1.65 8.73
CA ASP A 77 15.37 -0.39 9.46
C ASP A 77 15.54 0.83 8.54
N PHE A 78 14.47 1.19 7.83
CA PHE A 78 14.44 2.35 6.95
C PHE A 78 13.77 3.53 7.67
N THR A 79 14.61 4.48 8.09
CA THR A 79 14.16 5.78 8.60
C THR A 79 14.52 6.87 7.58
N PRO A 80 13.55 7.55 6.97
CA PRO A 80 13.84 8.65 6.06
C PRO A 80 14.47 9.82 6.83
N LYS A 81 15.50 10.44 6.26
CA LYS A 81 16.09 11.68 6.78
C LYS A 81 15.13 12.83 6.50
N LEU A 82 14.33 13.20 7.50
CA LEU A 82 13.40 14.32 7.46
C LEU A 82 14.08 15.58 7.96
N ASP A 83 13.83 16.73 7.35
CA ASP A 83 14.33 18.02 7.83
C ASP A 83 13.54 18.43 9.10
N PRO A 84 14.20 18.62 10.25
CA PRO A 84 13.55 18.99 11.51
C PRO A 84 12.65 20.22 11.45
N ARG A 85 12.85 21.10 10.46
CA ARG A 85 12.04 22.32 10.28
C ARG A 85 10.58 22.03 9.88
N TYR A 86 10.30 20.86 9.33
CA TYR A 86 8.98 20.51 8.77
C TYR A 86 8.31 19.32 9.47
N VAL A 87 8.87 18.82 10.58
CA VAL A 87 8.28 17.73 11.37
C VAL A 87 7.88 18.22 12.76
N LEU A 88 6.66 17.86 13.17
CA LEU A 88 6.12 18.20 14.49
C LEU A 88 6.72 17.36 15.62
N CYS A 89 7.24 16.17 15.31
CA CYS A 89 7.89 15.28 16.28
C CYS A 89 9.33 14.97 15.84
N PRO A 90 10.32 15.07 16.76
CA PRO A 90 11.69 14.64 16.49
C PRO A 90 11.78 13.13 16.21
N ILE A 91 12.73 12.76 15.36
CA ILE A 91 12.90 11.42 14.77
C ILE A 91 13.25 10.34 15.81
N ASP A 92 13.73 10.75 17.00
CA ASP A 92 14.20 9.88 18.08
C ASP A 92 13.15 9.57 19.17
N MET A 93 11.88 9.96 19.00
CA MET A 93 10.84 9.55 19.94
C MET A 93 10.21 8.21 19.51
N ASP A 94 10.37 7.19 20.34
CA ASP A 94 9.45 6.05 20.36
C ASP A 94 8.05 6.60 20.61
N VAL A 95 7.20 6.58 19.58
CA VAL A 95 5.83 7.07 19.66
C VAL A 95 5.02 6.07 20.49
N GLN A 96 5.08 6.22 21.81
CA GLN A 96 4.16 5.55 22.73
C GLN A 96 2.82 6.29 22.69
N LEU A 97 1.94 5.87 21.77
CA LEU A 97 0.52 6.21 21.83
C LEU A 97 -0.12 5.30 22.89
N GLY A 98 -0.47 5.91 24.03
CA GLY A 98 -1.18 5.27 25.14
C GLY A 98 -2.68 5.12 24.91
#